data_AF-A0AAQ0QBJ6-F1
#
_entry.id   AF-A0AAQ0QBJ6-F1
#
_cell.length_a   1.000
_cell.length_b   1.000
_cell.length_c   1.000
_cell.angle_alpha   90.00
_cell.angle_beta   90.00
_cell.angle_gamma   90.00
#
_symmetry.space_group_name_H-M   'P 1'
#
loop_
_entity.id
_entity.type
_entity.pdbx_description
1 polymer ?
#
loop_
_entity_poly.entity_id
_entity_poly.type
_entity_poly.pdbx_seq_one_letter_code
_entity_poly.pdbx_strand_id
1 'polypeptide(L)'
;MLAITATSIAGATDKGQRAKWFEEMRRYKSEYIAERLKLDDKQKAEFTPVYEQMDIEIGRLNHEMRQLERNIRKNGESVTETEYEKAAEAQFEMRAKEASIERTYFPKFKKILTPQQLYELKNAERDFNRNLMDKHRRIRGNKH
;
A
#
# COMPACT_ATOMS: atom_id res chain seq x y z
N MET A 1 34.93 -27.54 25.63
CA MET A 1 34.37 -26.25 26.03
C MET A 1 34.33 -25.32 24.83
N LEU A 2 33.14 -24.90 24.41
CA LEU A 2 32.76 -23.51 24.14
C LEU A 2 31.37 -23.51 23.48
N ALA A 3 30.35 -23.43 24.33
CA ALA A 3 29.02 -22.96 23.96
C ALA A 3 28.98 -21.46 24.23
N ILE A 4 28.70 -20.64 23.21
CA ILE A 4 28.34 -19.22 23.35
C ILE A 4 27.29 -18.93 22.26
N THR A 5 26.04 -19.35 22.51
CA THR A 5 24.87 -18.52 22.86
C THR A 5 24.28 -17.72 21.70
N ALA A 6 23.10 -18.18 21.27
CA ALA A 6 22.16 -17.42 20.45
C ALA A 6 21.80 -16.10 21.15
N THR A 7 22.14 -14.97 20.54
CA THR A 7 21.68 -13.67 21.00
C THR A 7 20.29 -13.41 20.43
N SER A 8 19.28 -13.60 21.27
CA SER A 8 17.90 -13.18 21.01
C SER A 8 17.82 -11.65 20.95
N ILE A 9 17.68 -11.09 19.74
CA ILE A 9 17.38 -9.68 19.54
C ILE A 9 15.87 -9.48 19.69
N ALA A 10 15.39 -9.40 20.93
CA ALA A 10 14.04 -8.98 21.25
C ALA A 10 14.10 -7.54 21.79
N GLY A 11 13.68 -6.55 21.00
CA GLY A 11 13.31 -5.23 21.53
C GLY A 11 13.59 -4.00 20.66
N ALA A 12 14.59 -4.01 19.78
CA ALA A 12 15.01 -2.83 19.01
C ALA A 12 14.72 -2.87 17.49
N THR A 13 13.97 -3.87 17.01
CA THR A 13 13.98 -4.25 15.59
C THR A 13 12.66 -4.09 14.82
N ASP A 14 11.50 -3.97 15.47
CA ASP A 14 10.21 -4.10 14.75
C ASP A 14 9.81 -2.88 13.89
N LYS A 15 9.90 -1.65 14.43
CA LYS A 15 9.43 -0.45 13.71
C LYS A 15 10.31 -0.09 12.50
N GLY A 16 11.64 -0.16 12.67
CA GLY A 16 12.60 0.14 11.60
C GLY A 16 12.55 -0.89 10.47
N GLN A 17 12.47 -2.18 10.81
CA GLN A 17 12.30 -3.25 9.82
C GLN A 17 10.97 -3.13 9.07
N ARG A 18 9.89 -2.76 9.77
CA ARG A 18 8.59 -2.55 9.15
C ARG A 18 8.56 -1.34 8.20
N ALA A 19 9.18 -0.22 8.59
CA ALA A 19 9.27 0.95 7.73
C ALA A 19 10.05 0.63 6.44
N LYS A 20 11.21 -0.04 6.59
CA LYS A 20 12.02 -0.50 5.46
C LYS A 20 11.24 -1.44 4.54
N TRP A 21 10.49 -2.38 5.10
CA TRP A 21 9.65 -3.29 4.31
C TRP A 21 8.60 -2.53 3.48
N PHE A 22 7.94 -1.51 4.04
CA PHE A 22 6.98 -0.70 3.27
C PHE A 22 7.63 0.09 2.14
N GLU A 23 8.84 0.59 2.35
CA GLU A 23 9.63 1.27 1.33
C GLU A 23 10.01 0.32 0.19
N GLU A 24 10.55 -0.86 0.53
CA GLU A 24 10.88 -1.92 -0.44
C GLU A 24 9.64 -2.35 -1.24
N MET A 25 8.49 -2.53 -0.58
CA MET A 25 7.24 -2.89 -1.23
C MET A 25 6.72 -1.81 -2.17
N ARG A 26 6.86 -0.52 -1.80
CA ARG A 26 6.47 0.60 -2.65
C ARG A 26 7.32 0.65 -3.90
N ARG A 27 8.63 0.51 -3.76
CA ARG A 27 9.56 0.48 -4.87
C ARG A 27 9.29 -0.73 -5.79
N TYR A 28 9.07 -1.91 -5.20
CA TYR A 28 8.71 -3.09 -5.98
C TYR A 28 7.40 -2.89 -6.76
N LYS A 29 6.41 -2.21 -6.16
CA LYS A 29 5.16 -1.87 -6.84
C LYS A 29 5.40 -0.89 -7.99
N SER A 30 6.13 0.21 -7.79
CA SER A 30 6.39 1.19 -8.86
C SER A 30 7.16 0.57 -10.02
N GLU A 31 8.15 -0.29 -9.74
CA GLU A 31 8.89 -1.06 -10.74
C GLU A 31 7.98 -2.03 -11.52
N TYR A 32 7.15 -2.82 -10.83
CA TYR A 32 6.21 -3.74 -11.46
C TYR A 32 5.22 -3.03 -12.40
N ILE A 33 4.67 -1.89 -11.95
CA ILE A 33 3.72 -1.12 -12.77
C ILE A 33 4.41 -0.54 -14.00
N ALA A 34 5.61 0.03 -13.85
CA ALA A 34 6.38 0.55 -14.98
C ALA A 34 6.69 -0.53 -16.03
N GLU A 35 7.08 -1.74 -15.59
CA GLU A 35 7.31 -2.89 -16.47
C GLU A 35 6.03 -3.34 -17.16
N ARG A 36 4.90 -3.44 -16.43
CA ARG A 36 3.61 -3.85 -16.97
C ARG A 36 3.08 -2.90 -18.04
N LEU A 37 3.39 -1.60 -17.90
CA LEU A 37 3.08 -0.55 -18.87
C LEU A 37 4.11 -0.41 -19.99
N LYS A 38 5.22 -1.17 -19.93
CA LYS A 38 6.32 -1.11 -20.88
C LYS A 38 6.86 0.33 -21.05
N LEU A 39 7.05 1.03 -19.93
CA LEU A 39 7.61 2.38 -19.96
C LEU A 39 9.05 2.32 -20.44
N ASP A 40 9.43 3.25 -21.33
CA ASP A 40 10.84 3.48 -21.65
C ASP A 40 11.57 4.14 -20.47
N ASP A 41 12.90 4.25 -20.55
CA ASP A 41 13.73 4.78 -19.46
C ASP A 41 13.35 6.21 -19.06
N LYS A 42 12.96 7.03 -20.04
CA LYS A 42 12.55 8.41 -19.80
C LYS A 42 11.21 8.45 -19.08
N GLN A 43 10.21 7.74 -19.59
CA GLN A 43 8.90 7.61 -18.97
C GLN A 43 9.02 7.05 -17.56
N LYS A 44 9.85 6.02 -17.36
CA LYS A 44 10.07 5.39 -16.04
C LYS A 44 10.68 6.38 -15.04
N ALA A 45 11.67 7.15 -15.45
CA ALA A 45 12.30 8.16 -14.60
C ALA A 45 11.31 9.26 -14.17
N GLU A 46 10.42 9.70 -15.07
CA GLU A 46 9.39 10.70 -14.75
C GLU A 46 8.20 10.11 -13.97
N PHE A 47 7.80 8.88 -14.30
CA PHE A 47 6.63 8.21 -13.72
C PHE A 47 6.85 7.82 -12.25
N THR A 48 8.00 7.23 -11.94
CA THR A 48 8.29 6.65 -10.62
C THR A 48 8.03 7.61 -9.46
N PRO A 49 8.61 8.83 -9.40
CA PRO A 49 8.37 9.74 -8.28
C PRO A 49 6.90 10.18 -8.16
N VAL A 50 6.20 10.35 -9.28
CA VAL A 50 4.76 10.72 -9.30
C VAL A 50 3.90 9.58 -8.76
N TYR A 51 4.20 8.35 -9.18
CA TYR A 51 3.47 7.16 -8.76
C TYR A 51 3.67 6.85 -7.29
N GLU A 52 4.92 6.91 -6.81
CA GLU A 52 5.23 6.64 -5.41
C GLU A 52 4.60 7.67 -4.48
N GLN A 53 4.54 8.94 -4.88
CA GLN A 53 3.85 9.97 -4.11
C GLN A 53 2.34 9.69 -3.98
N MET A 54 1.68 9.30 -5.08
CA MET A 54 0.28 8.88 -5.05
C MET A 54 0.08 7.67 -4.13
N ASP A 55 0.95 6.66 -4.24
CA ASP A 55 0.88 5.44 -3.43
C ASP A 55 1.10 5.72 -1.93
N ILE A 56 1.95 6.68 -1.58
CA ILE A 56 2.11 7.17 -0.20
C ILE A 56 0.80 7.78 0.32
N GLU A 57 0.14 8.63 -0.45
CA GLU A 57 -1.09 9.30 -0.04
C GLU A 57 -2.24 8.30 0.14
N ILE A 58 -2.42 7.40 -0.83
CA ILE A 58 -3.40 6.30 -0.74
C ILE A 58 -3.04 5.35 0.42
N GLY A 59 -1.75 5.09 0.63
CA GLY A 59 -1.25 4.29 1.74
C GLY A 59 -1.58 4.89 3.10
N ARG A 60 -1.48 6.22 3.25
CA ARG A 60 -1.85 6.95 4.46
C ARG A 60 -3.35 6.88 4.73
N LEU A 61 -4.18 7.12 3.70
CA LEU A 61 -5.64 6.98 3.80
C LEU A 61 -6.02 5.56 4.28
N ASN A 62 -5.43 4.54 3.66
CA ASN A 62 -5.65 3.14 4.05
C ASN A 62 -5.11 2.82 5.45
N HIS A 63 -4.05 3.49 5.91
CA HIS A 63 -3.54 3.32 7.27
C HIS A 63 -4.52 3.87 8.30
N GLU A 64 -5.03 5.09 8.09
CA GLU A 64 -6.01 5.76 8.95
C GLU A 64 -7.26 4.90 9.10
N MET A 65 -7.79 4.38 8.00
CA MET A 65 -8.95 3.46 8.01
C MET A 65 -8.69 2.19 8.82
N ARG A 66 -7.54 1.54 8.61
CA ARG A 66 -7.19 0.33 9.39
C ARG A 66 -6.95 0.62 10.86
N GLN A 67 -6.59 1.85 11.25
CA GLN A 67 -6.47 2.23 12.66
C GLN A 67 -7.86 2.37 13.28
N LEU A 68 -8.79 3.03 12.57
CA LEU A 68 -10.18 3.16 13.01
C LEU A 68 -10.82 1.78 13.24
N GLU A 69 -10.72 0.89 12.25
CA GLU A 69 -11.21 -0.50 12.37
C GLU A 69 -10.58 -1.26 13.53
N ARG A 70 -9.26 -1.09 13.74
CA ARG A 70 -8.56 -1.72 14.87
C ARG A 70 -9.02 -1.19 16.21
N ASN A 71 -9.32 0.10 16.31
CA ASN A 71 -9.81 0.72 17.54
C ASN A 71 -11.21 0.20 17.89
N ILE A 72 -12.14 0.17 16.92
CA ILE A 72 -13.48 -0.41 17.10
C ILE A 72 -13.37 -1.87 17.57
N ARG A 73 -12.56 -2.69 16.89
CA ARG A 73 -12.39 -4.10 17.26
C ARG A 73 -11.76 -4.32 18.65
N LYS A 74 -10.85 -3.44 19.07
CA LYS A 74 -10.17 -3.55 20.37
C LYS A 74 -11.03 -3.09 21.53
N ASN A 75 -11.85 -2.07 21.30
CA ASN A 75 -12.69 -1.47 22.34
C ASN A 75 -14.01 -2.26 22.53
N GLY A 76 -14.47 -3.01 21.52
CA GLY A 76 -15.56 -3.97 21.68
C GLY A 76 -16.82 -3.33 22.26
N GLU A 77 -17.22 -3.75 23.46
CA GLU A 77 -18.42 -3.27 24.18
C GLU A 77 -18.31 -1.82 24.68
N SER A 78 -17.12 -1.22 24.71
CA SER A 78 -16.93 0.18 25.14
C SER A 78 -17.02 1.20 24.00
N VAL A 79 -17.25 0.74 22.76
CA VAL A 79 -17.46 1.61 21.60
C VAL A 79 -18.86 2.22 21.65
N THR A 80 -18.92 3.54 21.59
CA THR A 80 -20.19 4.30 21.56
C THR A 80 -20.87 4.23 20.19
N GLU A 81 -22.18 4.47 20.14
CA GLU A 81 -22.95 4.56 18.89
C GLU A 81 -22.36 5.59 17.92
N THR A 82 -21.92 6.75 18.44
CA THR A 82 -21.26 7.80 17.67
C THR A 82 -19.91 7.36 17.09
N GLU A 83 -19.15 6.50 17.78
CA GLU A 83 -17.90 5.95 17.24
C GLU A 83 -18.16 4.94 16.13
N TYR A 84 -19.23 4.15 16.23
CA TYR A 84 -19.67 3.27 15.13
C TYR A 84 -20.12 4.06 13.91
N GLU A 85 -20.92 5.13 14.10
CA GLU A 85 -21.38 6.00 13.02
C GLU A 85 -20.20 6.63 12.28
N LYS A 86 -19.24 7.22 13.00
CA LYS A 86 -18.01 7.78 12.41
C LYS A 86 -17.18 6.73 11.67
N ALA A 87 -17.10 5.50 12.19
CA ALA A 87 -16.40 4.41 11.52
C ALA A 87 -17.10 4.01 10.21
N ALA A 88 -18.42 3.91 10.21
CA ALA A 88 -19.22 3.60 9.04
C ALA A 88 -19.11 4.71 7.97
N GLU A 89 -19.22 5.97 8.36
CA GLU A 89 -19.01 7.12 7.48
C GLU A 89 -17.62 7.10 6.85
N ALA A 90 -16.58 6.91 7.65
CA ALA A 90 -15.21 6.85 7.16
C ALA A 90 -15.01 5.69 6.16
N GLN A 91 -15.63 4.53 6.40
CA GLN A 91 -15.61 3.40 5.46
C GLN A 91 -16.31 3.73 4.15
N PHE A 92 -17.46 4.40 4.20
CA PHE A 92 -18.20 4.81 3.01
C PHE A 92 -17.43 5.85 2.19
N GLU A 93 -16.87 6.86 2.86
CA GLU A 93 -16.13 7.95 2.21
C GLU A 93 -14.77 7.53 1.63
N MET A 94 -14.20 6.41 2.10
CA MET A 94 -12.85 5.98 1.72
C MET A 94 -12.65 5.95 0.21
N ARG A 95 -13.59 5.36 -0.54
CA ARG A 95 -13.49 5.28 -2.00
C ARG A 95 -13.56 6.65 -2.68
N ALA A 96 -14.35 7.57 -2.14
CA ALA A 96 -14.43 8.92 -2.65
C ALA A 96 -13.13 9.69 -2.41
N LYS A 97 -12.51 9.51 -1.24
CA LYS A 97 -11.20 10.10 -0.90
C LYS A 97 -10.09 9.54 -1.79
N GLU A 98 -10.05 8.23 -2.00
CA GLU A 98 -9.09 7.59 -2.91
C GLU A 98 -9.26 8.10 -4.34
N ALA A 99 -10.48 8.14 -4.88
CA ALA A 99 -10.76 8.70 -6.20
C ALA A 99 -10.37 10.17 -6.33
N SER A 100 -10.54 10.96 -5.27
CA SER A 100 -10.09 12.35 -5.22
C SER A 100 -8.57 12.46 -5.35
N ILE A 101 -7.82 11.65 -4.59
CA ILE A 101 -6.35 11.57 -4.70
C ILE A 101 -5.98 11.22 -6.14
N GLU A 102 -6.48 10.11 -6.68
CA GLU A 102 -6.17 9.67 -8.04
C GLU A 102 -6.45 10.74 -9.10
N ARG A 103 -7.56 11.48 -8.95
CA ARG A 103 -7.92 12.58 -9.85
C ARG A 103 -6.87 13.70 -9.86
N THR A 104 -6.21 13.98 -8.73
CA THR A 104 -5.13 14.98 -8.68
C THR A 104 -3.87 14.53 -9.41
N TYR A 105 -3.64 13.21 -9.50
CA TYR A 105 -2.48 12.62 -10.17
C TYR A 105 -2.72 12.31 -11.64
N PHE A 106 -3.97 12.09 -12.07
CA PHE A 106 -4.32 11.84 -13.47
C PHE A 106 -3.68 12.83 -14.47
N PRO A 107 -3.76 14.17 -14.31
CA PRO A 107 -3.13 15.09 -15.25
C PRO A 107 -1.59 15.02 -15.24
N LYS A 108 -0.97 14.56 -14.14
CA LYS A 108 0.48 14.34 -14.08
C LYS A 108 0.85 13.12 -14.91
N PHE A 109 0.14 12.00 -14.74
CA PHE A 109 0.35 10.79 -15.56
C PHE A 109 0.07 11.03 -17.03
N LYS A 110 -0.97 11.80 -17.38
CA LYS A 110 -1.28 12.14 -18.77
C LYS A 110 -0.15 12.85 -19.52
N LYS A 111 0.74 13.56 -18.82
CA LYS A 111 1.91 14.22 -19.42
C LYS A 111 3.06 13.24 -19.74
N ILE A 112 3.08 12.09 -19.06
CA ILE A 112 4.19 11.12 -19.09
C ILE A 112 3.81 9.90 -19.95
N LEU A 113 2.57 9.44 -19.79
CA LEU A 113 2.05 8.21 -20.38
C LEU A 113 1.30 8.46 -21.68
N THR A 114 1.40 7.52 -22.61
CA THR A 114 0.49 7.46 -23.76
C THR A 114 -0.96 7.19 -23.31
N PRO A 115 -1.98 7.50 -24.12
CA PRO A 115 -3.37 7.20 -23.78
C PRO A 115 -3.62 5.71 -23.45
N GLN A 116 -2.95 4.80 -24.17
CA GLN A 116 -3.03 3.36 -23.90
C GLN A 116 -2.42 3.00 -22.54
N GLN A 117 -1.21 3.48 -22.24
CA GLN A 117 -0.56 3.23 -20.95
C GLN A 117 -1.37 3.82 -19.78
N LEU A 118 -1.95 5.01 -19.97
CA LEU A 118 -2.80 5.65 -18.97
C LEU A 118 -4.07 4.85 -18.68
N TYR A 119 -4.70 4.29 -19.72
CA TYR A 119 -5.84 3.38 -19.55
C TYR A 119 -5.43 2.09 -18.81
N GLU A 120 -4.29 1.51 -19.18
CA GLU A 120 -3.79 0.26 -18.59
C GLU A 120 -3.29 0.41 -17.15
N LEU A 121 -2.99 1.63 -16.68
CA LEU A 121 -2.49 1.88 -15.32
C LEU A 121 -3.37 1.22 -14.25
N LYS A 122 -4.70 1.39 -14.34
CA LYS A 122 -5.65 0.77 -13.40
C LYS A 122 -5.74 -0.74 -13.51
N ASN A 123 -5.48 -1.32 -14.68
CA ASN A 123 -5.41 -2.76 -14.84
C ASN A 123 -4.12 -3.30 -14.18
N ALA A 124 -2.99 -2.64 -14.41
CA ALA A 124 -1.70 -3.00 -13.83
C ALA A 124 -1.74 -2.99 -12.28
N GLU A 125 -2.40 -2.00 -11.68
CA GLU A 125 -2.59 -1.91 -10.23
C GLU A 125 -3.46 -3.04 -9.68
N ARG A 126 -4.56 -3.36 -10.37
CA ARG A 126 -5.44 -4.48 -9.99
C ARG A 126 -4.71 -5.82 -10.12
N ASP A 127 -3.93 -6.01 -11.17
CA ASP A 127 -3.09 -7.19 -11.39
C ASP A 127 -2.05 -7.32 -10.27
N PHE A 128 -1.35 -6.24 -9.92
CA PHE A 128 -0.40 -6.22 -8.81
C PHE A 128 -1.06 -6.64 -7.49
N ASN A 129 -2.20 -6.03 -7.16
CA ASN A 129 -2.91 -6.33 -5.91
C ASN A 129 -3.37 -7.79 -5.84
N ARG A 130 -3.84 -8.38 -6.95
CA ARG A 130 -4.20 -9.80 -7.04
C ARG A 130 -2.97 -10.69 -6.84
N ASN A 131 -1.89 -10.45 -7.60
CA ASN A 131 -0.67 -11.26 -7.57
C ASN A 131 0.09 -11.15 -6.24
N LEU A 132 0.06 -9.99 -5.59
CA LEU A 132 0.67 -9.78 -4.28
C LEU A 132 -0.07 -10.56 -3.19
N MET A 133 -1.41 -10.60 -3.25
CA MET A 133 -2.20 -11.41 -2.31
C MET A 133 -1.91 -12.91 -2.45
N ASP A 134 -1.68 -13.39 -3.67
CA ASP A 134 -1.33 -14.80 -3.91
C ASP A 134 0.04 -15.19 -3.34
N LYS A 135 1.05 -14.32 -3.50
CA LYS A 135 2.39 -14.53 -2.90
C LYS A 135 2.34 -14.48 -1.37
N HIS A 136 1.61 -13.53 -0.77
CA HIS A 136 1.45 -13.45 0.69
C HIS A 136 0.71 -14.65 1.29
N ARG A 137 -0.27 -15.22 0.56
CA ARG A 137 -1.02 -16.40 0.99
C ARG A 137 -0.16 -17.66 0.99
N ARG A 138 0.70 -17.84 -0.04
CA ARG A 138 1.67 -18.95 -0.10
C ARG A 138 2.72 -18.88 1.02
N ILE A 139 3.22 -17.69 1.35
CA ILE A 139 4.21 -17.50 2.42
C ILE A 139 3.60 -17.78 3.82
N ARG A 140 2.31 -17.48 4.04
CA ARG A 140 1.63 -17.81 5.30
C ARG A 140 1.09 -19.24 5.36
N GLY A 141 0.76 -19.86 4.22
CA GLY A 141 0.30 -21.25 4.14
C GLY A 141 1.39 -22.29 4.37
N ASN A 142 2.66 -21.90 4.25
CA ASN A 142 3.81 -22.77 4.48
C ASN A 142 4.30 -22.77 5.96
N LYS A 143 3.44 -22.37 6.90
CA LYS A 143 3.68 -22.40 8.36
C LYS A 143 2.89 -23.50 9.06
N HIS A 144 2.74 -24.66 8.41
CA HIS A 144 2.25 -25.88 9.04
C HIS A 144 3.27 -26.99 8.82
#